data_AF-A0ABD5WL73-F1
#
_entry.id   AF-A0ABD5WL73-F1
#
_cell.length_a   1.000
_cell.length_b   1.000
_cell.length_c   1.000
_cell.angle_alpha   90.00
_cell.angle_beta   90.00
_cell.angle_gamma   90.00
#
_symmetry.space_group_name_H-M   'P 1'
#
loop_
_entity.id
_entity.type
_entity.pdbx_description
1 polymer ?
#
loop_
_entity_poly.entity_id
_entity_poly.type
_entity_poly.pdbx_seq_one_letter_code
_entity_poly.pdbx_strand_id
1 'polypeptide(L)'
;MPADFAWGERTAAVAAVRADLRPRLDALRSSRVESGTVYQVSYNRSAAEAWRDSSCPGGPNRQFGPCEARRGVVVQNRAGRTHVLAVAFDVRVVSEESEMALTLVVEGVE
;
A
#
# COMPACT_ATOMS: atom_id res chain seq x y z
N MET A 1 1.92 14.91 3.81
CA MET A 1 2.32 13.52 4.13
C MET A 1 1.24 12.88 5.02
N PRO A 2 1.09 11.54 5.08
CA PRO A 2 0.04 10.89 5.87
C PRO A 2 0.02 11.28 7.36
N ALA A 3 1.19 11.64 7.92
CA ALA A 3 1.34 12.14 9.28
C ALA A 3 0.60 13.46 9.57
N ASP A 4 0.15 14.18 8.52
CA ASP A 4 -0.68 15.39 8.62
C ASP A 4 -2.14 15.08 8.98
N PHE A 5 -2.55 13.80 8.94
CA PHE A 5 -3.89 13.37 9.32
C PHE A 5 -3.93 12.88 10.77
N ALA A 6 -4.94 13.31 11.52
CA ALA A 6 -5.23 12.70 12.81
C ALA A 6 -5.63 11.23 12.63
N TRP A 7 -5.48 10.39 13.66
CA TRP A 7 -5.86 8.98 13.61
C TRP A 7 -7.36 8.78 13.31
N GLY A 8 -8.21 9.71 13.76
CA GLY A 8 -9.63 9.74 13.39
C GLY A 8 -9.87 9.88 11.88
N GLU A 9 -8.91 10.46 11.16
CA GLU A 9 -8.96 10.76 9.73
C GLU A 9 -8.20 9.72 8.89
N ARG A 10 -7.82 8.58 9.46
CA ARG A 10 -7.02 7.54 8.79
C ARG A 10 -7.60 7.05 7.45
N THR A 11 -8.91 7.07 7.28
CA THR A 11 -9.55 6.76 5.98
C THR A 11 -9.21 7.82 4.93
N ALA A 12 -9.19 9.10 5.30
CA ALA A 12 -8.77 10.20 4.42
C ALA A 12 -7.27 10.13 4.13
N ALA A 13 -6.44 9.79 5.13
CA ALA A 13 -5.01 9.56 4.94
C ALA A 13 -4.74 8.45 3.91
N VAL A 14 -5.42 7.30 4.02
CA VAL A 14 -5.32 6.20 3.05
C VAL A 14 -5.78 6.64 1.66
N ALA A 15 -6.85 7.44 1.57
CA ALA A 15 -7.31 7.98 0.28
C ALA A 15 -6.27 8.92 -0.34
N ALA A 16 -5.64 9.79 0.46
CA ALA A 16 -4.59 10.70 0.02
C ALA A 16 -3.36 9.95 -0.50
N VAL A 17 -2.89 8.91 0.21
CA VAL A 17 -1.79 8.04 -0.25
C VAL A 17 -2.11 7.42 -1.61
N ARG A 18 -3.32 6.86 -1.74
CA ARG A 18 -3.74 6.23 -3.00
C ARG A 18 -3.85 7.24 -4.15
N ALA A 19 -4.28 8.47 -3.84
CA ALA A 19 -4.36 9.55 -4.82
C ALA A 19 -2.96 10.02 -5.26
N ASP A 20 -2.00 10.10 -4.34
CA ASP A 20 -0.61 10.47 -4.62
C ASP A 20 0.13 9.42 -5.46
N LEU A 21 -0.12 8.13 -5.20
CA LEU A 21 0.50 7.05 -5.96
C LEU A 21 -0.10 6.85 -7.35
N ARG A 22 -1.37 7.24 -7.57
CA ARG A 22 -2.09 6.99 -8.83
C ARG A 22 -1.34 7.50 -10.08
N PRO A 23 -0.86 8.76 -10.15
CA PRO A 23 -0.12 9.23 -11.32
C PRO A 23 1.13 8.40 -11.65
N ARG A 24 1.84 7.90 -10.63
CA ARG A 24 3.03 7.05 -10.82
C ARG A 24 2.64 5.68 -11.37
N LEU A 25 1.57 5.09 -10.85
CA LEU A 25 1.04 3.81 -11.34
C LEU A 25 0.51 3.93 -12.79
N ASP A 26 -0.14 5.04 -13.11
CA ASP A 26 -0.64 5.31 -14.47
C ASP A 26 0.53 5.50 -15.46
N ALA A 27 1.59 6.20 -15.06
CA ALA A 27 2.80 6.35 -15.89
C ALA A 27 3.49 5.00 -16.17
N LEU A 28 3.59 4.12 -15.16
CA LEU A 28 4.13 2.77 -15.33
C LEU A 28 3.33 1.96 -16.35
N ARG A 29 1.99 2.04 -16.29
CA ARG A 29 1.11 1.38 -17.25
C ARG A 29 1.33 1.91 -18.67
N SER A 30 1.38 3.23 -18.87
CA SER A 30 1.50 3.83 -20.20
C SER A 30 2.85 3.53 -20.87
N SER A 31 3.96 3.67 -20.15
CA SER A 31 5.33 3.54 -20.71
C SER A 31 5.64 2.18 -21.35
N ARG A 32 4.95 1.12 -20.92
CA ARG A 32 5.26 -0.26 -21.32
C ARG A 32 4.27 -0.80 -22.36
N VAL A 33 3.08 -0.22 -22.44
CA VAL A 33 2.12 -0.49 -23.53
C VAL A 33 2.76 -0.14 -24.88
N GLU A 34 3.52 0.95 -24.92
CA GLU A 34 4.32 1.35 -26.10
C GLU A 34 5.39 0.32 -26.48
N SER A 35 5.84 -0.52 -25.54
CA SER A 35 6.81 -1.59 -25.75
C SER A 35 6.17 -2.99 -25.86
N GLY A 36 4.85 -3.08 -26.12
CA GLY A 36 4.14 -4.36 -26.25
C GLY A 36 3.97 -5.15 -24.94
N THR A 37 4.26 -4.55 -23.79
CA THR A 37 4.14 -5.18 -22.46
C THR A 37 3.13 -4.44 -21.59
N VAL A 38 2.05 -5.08 -21.19
CA VAL A 38 1.01 -4.47 -20.36
C VAL A 38 1.28 -4.75 -18.89
N TYR A 39 1.37 -3.68 -18.08
CA TYR A 39 1.38 -3.78 -16.62
C TYR A 39 -0.01 -3.48 -16.07
N GLN A 40 -0.52 -4.38 -15.25
CA GLN A 40 -1.72 -4.18 -14.46
C GLN A 40 -1.32 -4.17 -12.99
N VAL A 41 -1.40 -3.00 -12.36
CA VAL A 41 -1.14 -2.85 -10.93
C VAL A 41 -2.45 -2.60 -10.21
N SER A 42 -2.71 -3.37 -9.17
CA SER A 42 -3.87 -3.18 -8.31
C SER A 42 -3.47 -3.28 -6.84
N TYR A 43 -4.23 -2.64 -5.95
CA TYR A 43 -3.95 -2.72 -4.51
C TYR A 43 -4.45 -4.05 -3.96
N ASN A 44 -3.60 -4.75 -3.23
CA ASN A 44 -3.94 -6.04 -2.63
C ASN A 44 -4.35 -5.89 -1.16
N ARG A 45 -5.61 -6.18 -0.85
CA ARG A 45 -6.15 -6.08 0.53
C ARG A 45 -5.69 -7.23 1.42
N SER A 46 -5.72 -8.46 0.92
CA SER A 46 -5.35 -9.63 1.70
C SER A 46 -3.86 -9.64 2.03
N ALA A 47 -3.00 -9.20 1.11
CA ALA A 47 -1.57 -9.05 1.38
C ALA A 47 -1.29 -7.96 2.42
N ALA A 48 -2.03 -6.84 2.40
CA ALA A 48 -1.90 -5.81 3.43
C ALA A 48 -2.37 -6.31 4.81
N GLU A 49 -3.45 -7.11 4.86
CA GLU A 49 -3.93 -7.74 6.09
C GLU A 49 -2.93 -8.77 6.62
N ALA A 50 -2.40 -9.63 5.75
CA ALA A 50 -1.38 -10.60 6.10
C ALA A 50 -0.11 -9.93 6.62
N TRP A 51 0.35 -8.86 5.97
CA TRP A 51 1.51 -8.09 6.44
C TRP A 51 1.23 -7.46 7.81
N ARG A 52 0.05 -6.87 8.03
CA ARG A 52 -0.35 -6.34 9.34
C ARG A 52 -0.25 -7.44 10.41
N ASP A 53 -0.77 -8.63 10.13
CA ASP A 53 -0.84 -9.71 11.11
C ASP A 53 0.54 -10.27 11.46
N SER A 54 1.47 -10.28 10.51
CA SER A 54 2.84 -10.74 10.76
C SER A 54 3.77 -9.67 11.34
N SER A 55 3.55 -8.39 10.99
CA SER A 55 4.54 -7.32 11.22
C SER A 55 4.13 -6.34 12.31
N CYS A 56 2.85 -6.27 12.68
CA CYS A 56 2.41 -5.33 13.70
C CYS A 56 2.47 -5.92 15.12
N PRO A 57 3.17 -5.25 16.06
CA PRO A 57 3.25 -5.72 17.43
C PRO A 57 1.88 -5.67 18.12
N GLY A 58 1.48 -6.81 18.69
CA GLY A 58 0.29 -6.96 19.52
C GLY A 58 0.56 -6.77 21.02
N GLY A 59 -0.47 -7.00 21.83
CA GLY A 59 -0.37 -7.04 23.29
C GLY A 59 -0.41 -5.67 24.00
N PRO A 60 -0.49 -5.69 25.35
CA PRO A 60 -0.66 -4.48 26.16
C PRO A 60 0.59 -3.59 26.21
N ASN A 61 1.78 -4.15 25.94
CA ASN A 61 3.07 -3.45 26.01
C ASN A 61 3.54 -2.87 24.67
N ARG A 62 2.64 -2.71 23.69
CA ARG A 62 2.99 -2.10 22.41
C ARG A 62 3.36 -0.62 22.59
N GLN A 63 4.42 -0.19 21.92
CA GLN A 63 4.91 1.19 21.97
C GLN A 63 3.99 2.18 21.23
N PHE A 64 3.26 1.70 20.23
CA PHE A 64 2.35 2.49 19.41
C PHE A 64 0.94 1.92 19.43
N GLY A 65 -0.03 2.68 18.91
CA GLY A 65 -1.40 2.21 18.78
C GLY A 65 -1.53 1.05 17.77
N PRO A 66 -2.75 0.50 17.64
CA PRO A 66 -2.99 -0.63 16.75
C PRO A 66 -2.69 -0.26 15.30
N CYS A 67 -2.25 -1.26 14.54
CA CYS A 67 -2.22 -1.17 13.08
C CYS A 67 -3.60 -1.46 12.50
N GLU A 68 -3.90 -0.84 11.36
CA GLU A 68 -5.06 -1.13 10.55
C GLU A 68 -4.65 -1.28 9.07
N ALA A 69 -5.08 -2.37 8.43
CA ALA A 69 -5.01 -2.52 6.98
C ALA A 69 -6.32 -2.01 6.36
N ARG A 70 -6.22 -1.09 5.41
CA ARG A 70 -7.37 -0.47 4.73
C ARG A 70 -7.07 -0.29 3.26
N ARG A 71 -7.90 -0.90 2.41
CA ARG A 71 -7.82 -0.76 0.94
C ARG A 71 -6.37 -1.01 0.42
N GLY A 72 -5.68 -2.01 0.94
CA GLY A 72 -4.30 -2.36 0.55
C GLY A 72 -3.20 -1.44 1.10
N VAL A 73 -3.52 -0.54 2.04
CA VAL A 73 -2.56 0.31 2.76
C VAL A 73 -2.60 -0.06 4.24
N VAL A 74 -1.45 -0.22 4.87
CA VAL A 74 -1.33 -0.47 6.31
C VAL A 74 -0.92 0.82 7.00
N VAL A 75 -1.70 1.22 8.02
CA VAL A 75 -1.47 2.41 8.82
C VAL A 75 -1.40 2.09 10.30
N GLN A 76 -0.76 2.96 11.08
CA GLN A 76 -0.63 2.83 12.52
C GLN A 76 -0.88 4.18 13.21
N ASN A 77 -1.54 4.12 14.37
CA ASN A 77 -1.66 5.28 15.24
C ASN A 77 -0.34 5.50 16.01
N ARG A 78 0.32 6.63 15.77
CA ARG A 78 1.43 7.10 16.61
C ARG A 78 1.11 8.50 17.11
N ALA A 79 1.07 8.66 18.44
CA ALA A 79 0.74 9.94 19.09
C ALA A 79 -0.53 10.63 18.53
N GLY A 80 -1.57 9.87 18.16
CA GLY A 80 -2.82 10.41 17.62
C GLY A 80 -2.75 10.79 16.14
N ARG A 81 -1.67 10.44 15.43
CA ARG A 81 -1.44 10.72 14.01
C ARG A 81 -1.46 9.43 13.20
N THR A 82 -1.79 9.54 11.91
CA THR A 82 -1.82 8.40 10.99
C THR A 82 -0.45 8.23 10.31
N HIS A 83 0.24 7.14 10.60
CA HIS A 83 1.49 6.78 9.93
C HIS A 83 1.24 5.64 8.95
N VAL A 84 1.82 5.69 7.76
CA VAL A 84 1.74 4.62 6.76
C VAL A 84 2.94 3.72 6.96
N LEU A 85 2.70 2.43 7.17
CA LEU A 85 3.76 1.45 7.36
C LEU A 85 4.04 0.67 6.08
N ALA A 86 3.01 0.34 5.30
CA ALA A 86 3.16 -0.44 4.09
C ALA A 86 2.03 -0.21 3.09
N VAL A 87 2.29 -0.50 1.82
CA VAL A 87 1.28 -0.59 0.75
C VAL A 87 1.48 -1.88 -0.02
N ALA A 88 0.41 -2.68 -0.16
CA ALA A 88 0.45 -3.94 -0.86
C ALA A 88 -0.20 -3.84 -2.24
N PHE A 89 0.43 -4.48 -3.22
CA PHE A 89 0.05 -4.48 -4.62
C PHE A 89 0.07 -5.89 -5.21
N ASP A 90 -0.83 -6.15 -6.14
CA ASP A 90 -0.67 -7.20 -7.15
C ASP A 90 -0.25 -6.55 -8.45
N VAL A 91 0.83 -7.07 -9.03
CA VAL A 91 1.36 -6.67 -10.33
C VAL A 91 1.26 -7.85 -11.27
N ARG A 92 0.51 -7.66 -12.35
CA ARG A 92 0.48 -8.59 -13.48
C ARG A 92 1.19 -7.97 -14.67
N VAL A 93 2.12 -8.71 -15.24
CA VAL A 93 2.88 -8.35 -16.44
C VAL A 93 2.45 -9.29 -17.54
N VAL A 94 1.92 -8.73 -18.62
CA VAL A 94 1.50 -9.50 -19.80
C VAL A 94 2.31 -9.02 -20.99
N SER A 95 2.98 -9.95 -21.66
CA SER A 95 3.70 -9.76 -22.91
C SER A 95 3.19 -10.77 -23.93
N GLU A 96 3.62 -10.65 -25.19
CA GLU A 96 3.22 -11.60 -26.24
C GLU A 96 3.63 -13.05 -25.94
N GLU A 97 4.78 -13.25 -25.29
CA GLU A 97 5.34 -14.58 -25.03
C GLU A 97 5.12 -15.09 -23.60
N SER A 98 4.77 -14.22 -22.66
CA SER A 98 4.71 -14.58 -21.23
C SER A 98 3.74 -13.75 -20.40
N GLU A 99 3.18 -14.39 -19.37
CA GLU A 99 2.41 -13.76 -18.31
C GLU A 99 3.07 -14.04 -16.95
N MET A 100 3.22 -12.99 -16.13
CA MET A 100 3.76 -13.07 -14.78
C MET A 100 2.84 -12.36 -13.78
N ALA A 101 2.64 -12.97 -12.61
CA ALA A 101 1.88 -12.38 -11.51
C ALA A 101 2.73 -12.34 -10.24
N LEU A 102 2.78 -11.19 -9.59
CA LEU A 102 3.61 -10.91 -8.43
C LEU A 102 2.78 -10.17 -7.38
N THR A 103 2.91 -10.55 -6.11
CA THR A 103 2.40 -9.77 -4.98
C THR A 103 3.57 -9.06 -4.31
N LEU A 104 3.48 -7.74 -4.16
CA LEU A 104 4.53 -6.90 -3.61
C LEU A 104 3.97 -6.14 -2.39
N VAL A 105 4.76 -6.08 -1.33
CA VAL A 105 4.51 -5.17 -0.20
C VAL A 105 5.65 -4.18 -0.13
N VAL A 106 5.33 -2.89 -0.28
CA VAL A 106 6.30 -1.80 -0.19
C VAL A 106 6.15 -1.17 1.17
N GLU A 107 7.18 -1.25 1.99
CA GLU A 107 7.22 -0.65 3.31
C GLU A 107 7.59 0.83 3.22
N GLY A 108 6.95 1.66 4.03
CA GLY A 108 7.30 3.06 4.17
C GLY A 108 8.59 3.18 4.96
N VAL A 109 9.62 3.80 4.38
CA VAL A 109 10.79 4.26 5.13
C VAL A 109 10.38 5.54 5.88
N GLU A 110 10.44 5.49 7.21
CA GLU A 110 10.37 6.67 8.09
C GLU A 110 11.76 7.04 8.60
#